data_AF-A0A5C6M0K6-F1
#
_entry.id   AF-A0A5C6M0K6-F1
#
_cell.length_a   1.000
_cell.length_b   1.000
_cell.length_c   1.000
_cell.angle_alpha   90.00
_cell.angle_beta   90.00
_cell.angle_gamma   90.00
#
_symmetry.space_group_name_H-M   'P 1'
#
loop_
_entity.id
_entity.type
_entity.pdbx_description
1 polymer ?
#
loop_
_entity_poly.entity_id
_entity_poly.type
_entity_poly.pdbx_seq_one_letter_code
_entity_poly.pdbx_strand_id
1 'polypeptide(L)'
;MLNLTGNGTAQTCDGTTRRDFMQVGTLGVGGLSLAGYLQAEEQGRVASGHDQRSCIMIFNLGAPSQLDTFDMKPEAPLEVRGPFKPISTSGGYHLSEILPRHAQIAQHLSLVRSCHHTGAAVHDAGWQMMQTGRQFQGGVNTPKNTSTKPPPSPPQGERGRG
;
A
#
# COMPACT_ATOMS: atom_id res chain seq x y z
N MET A 1 -19.16 -25.63 7.19
CA MET A 1 -18.15 -26.49 6.55
C MET A 1 -17.96 -25.94 5.13
N LEU A 2 -16.82 -25.28 4.86
CA LEU A 2 -16.61 -24.59 3.58
C LEU A 2 -15.82 -25.51 2.64
N ASN A 3 -16.46 -26.02 1.59
CA ASN A 3 -15.80 -26.82 0.56
C ASN A 3 -15.47 -25.94 -0.64
N LEU A 4 -14.17 -25.73 -0.90
CA LEU A 4 -13.67 -25.01 -2.06
C LEU A 4 -13.10 -26.03 -3.06
N THR A 5 -13.95 -26.52 -3.96
CA THR A 5 -13.54 -27.35 -5.09
C THR A 5 -13.58 -26.52 -6.38
N GLY A 6 -12.44 -26.44 -7.06
CA GLY A 6 -12.34 -25.97 -8.44
C GLY A 6 -11.17 -26.69 -9.11
N ASN A 7 -11.29 -27.09 -10.37
CA ASN A 7 -10.16 -27.64 -11.12
C ASN A 7 -9.47 -26.49 -11.85
N GLY A 8 -8.57 -25.81 -11.15
CA GLY A 8 -7.73 -24.76 -11.72
C GLY A 8 -6.26 -25.15 -11.67
N THR A 9 -5.64 -25.34 -12.83
CA THR A 9 -4.19 -25.40 -12.96
C THR A 9 -3.68 -24.00 -13.25
N ALA A 10 -3.05 -23.36 -12.27
CA ALA A 10 -2.23 -22.18 -12.48
C ALA A 10 -0.77 -22.61 -12.32
N GLN A 11 0.00 -22.43 -13.39
CA GLN A 11 1.45 -22.57 -13.41
C GLN A 11 2.02 -21.16 -13.56
N THR A 12 2.79 -20.69 -12.59
CA THR A 12 3.60 -19.47 -12.73
C THR A 12 5.05 -19.87 -13.00
N CYS A 13 5.80 -18.96 -13.62
CA CYS A 13 7.14 -19.22 -14.18
C CYS A 13 8.21 -19.65 -13.15
N ASP A 14 7.91 -19.56 -11.85
CA ASP A 14 8.81 -19.94 -10.75
C ASP A 14 8.51 -21.32 -10.14
N GLY A 15 7.60 -22.11 -10.75
CA GLY A 15 7.28 -23.48 -10.32
C GLY A 15 6.41 -23.57 -9.06
N THR A 16 5.83 -22.46 -8.60
CA THR A 16 4.93 -22.41 -7.44
C THR A 16 3.57 -23.02 -7.81
N THR A 17 3.18 -24.08 -7.12
CA THR A 17 1.98 -24.85 -7.45
C THR A 17 0.75 -24.33 -6.70
N ARG A 18 -0.44 -24.76 -7.12
CA ARG A 18 -1.72 -24.55 -6.39
C ARG A 18 -1.63 -24.90 -4.88
N ARG A 19 -0.70 -25.78 -4.50
CA ARG A 19 -0.43 -26.18 -3.12
C ARG A 19 0.18 -25.05 -2.29
N ASP A 20 1.02 -24.22 -2.89
CA ASP A 20 1.70 -23.13 -2.19
C ASP A 20 0.75 -21.95 -1.91
N PHE A 21 -0.17 -21.67 -2.83
CA PHE A 21 -1.25 -20.71 -2.61
C PHE A 21 -2.20 -21.17 -1.48
N MET A 22 -2.56 -22.46 -1.48
CA MET A 22 -3.29 -23.06 -0.36
C MET A 22 -2.48 -23.03 0.93
N GLN A 23 -1.17 -23.26 0.87
CA GLN A 23 -0.28 -23.20 2.04
C GLN A 23 -0.28 -21.81 2.66
N VAL A 24 -0.14 -20.75 1.87
CA VAL A 24 -0.24 -19.36 2.34
C VAL A 24 -1.62 -19.05 2.94
N GLY A 25 -2.71 -19.51 2.30
CA GLY A 25 -4.07 -19.36 2.84
C GLY A 25 -4.33 -20.15 4.13
N THR A 26 -3.78 -21.35 4.23
CA THR A 26 -3.86 -22.18 5.45
C THR A 26 -2.96 -21.69 6.58
N LEU A 27 -1.87 -20.96 6.31
CA LEU A 27 -1.06 -20.34 7.37
C LEU A 27 -1.87 -19.28 8.15
N GLY A 28 -2.74 -18.53 7.46
CA GLY A 28 -3.66 -17.58 8.09
C GLY A 28 -4.79 -18.23 8.90
N VAL A 29 -5.31 -19.38 8.45
CA VAL A 29 -6.40 -20.12 9.14
C VAL A 29 -5.87 -21.08 10.20
N GLY A 30 -4.63 -21.56 10.03
CA GLY A 30 -3.95 -22.56 10.88
C GLY A 30 -3.08 -21.96 12.00
N GLY A 31 -3.13 -20.65 12.20
CA GLY A 31 -2.57 -20.00 13.41
C GLY A 31 -1.14 -19.50 13.30
N LEU A 32 -0.53 -19.48 12.11
CA LEU A 32 0.78 -18.83 11.92
C LEU A 32 0.57 -17.34 11.65
N SER A 33 0.19 -16.60 12.69
CA SER A 33 0.24 -15.15 12.65
C SER A 33 1.70 -14.69 12.67
N LEU A 34 1.98 -13.50 12.13
CA LEU A 34 3.31 -12.89 12.23
C LEU A 34 3.78 -12.81 13.69
N ALA A 35 2.87 -12.49 14.62
CA ALA A 35 3.17 -12.49 16.05
C ALA A 35 3.56 -13.90 16.57
N GLY A 36 2.86 -14.94 16.15
CA GLY A 36 3.18 -16.33 16.49
C GLY A 36 4.50 -16.80 15.89
N TYR A 37 4.84 -16.33 14.69
CA TYR A 37 6.14 -16.57 14.06
C TYR A 37 7.28 -15.92 14.87
N LEU A 38 7.14 -14.63 15.22
CA LEU A 38 8.15 -13.91 16.02
C LEU A 38 8.34 -14.55 17.41
N GLN A 39 7.26 -15.00 18.05
CA GLN A 39 7.33 -15.72 19.32
C GLN A 39 8.01 -17.10 19.19
N ALA A 40 7.76 -17.82 18.10
CA ALA A 40 8.41 -19.09 17.83
C ALA A 40 9.90 -18.91 17.50
N GLU A 41 10.26 -17.80 16.87
CA GLU A 41 11.64 -17.40 16.58
C GLU A 41 12.43 -17.13 17.88
N GLU A 42 11.85 -16.36 18.82
CA GLU A 42 12.45 -16.14 20.14
C GLU A 42 12.68 -17.46 20.91
N GLN A 43 11.76 -18.42 20.74
CA GLN A 43 11.85 -19.75 21.36
C GLN A 43 12.80 -20.71 20.63
N GLY A 44 13.51 -20.27 19.59
CA GLY A 44 14.43 -21.09 18.81
C GLY A 44 13.75 -22.22 18.02
N ARG A 45 12.43 -22.11 17.78
CA ARG A 45 11.62 -23.09 17.04
C ARG A 45 11.55 -22.80 15.54
N VAL A 46 12.16 -21.71 15.09
CA VAL A 46 12.30 -21.34 13.68
C VAL A 46 13.72 -21.68 13.23
N ALA A 47 13.85 -22.34 12.09
CA ALA A 47 15.16 -22.68 11.52
C ALA A 47 15.94 -21.40 11.19
N SER A 48 17.14 -21.27 11.75
CA SER A 48 18.06 -20.17 11.44
C SER A 48 18.64 -20.35 10.04
N GLY A 49 18.19 -19.55 9.07
CA GLY A 49 18.69 -19.69 7.70
C GLY A 49 18.23 -18.68 6.65
N HIS A 50 17.31 -17.76 6.94
CA HIS A 50 16.74 -16.87 5.92
C HIS A 50 16.62 -15.39 6.32
N ASP A 51 17.37 -14.96 7.34
CA ASP A 51 17.25 -13.61 7.92
C ASP A 51 18.07 -12.53 7.19
N GLN A 52 18.83 -12.89 6.14
CA GLN A 52 19.62 -11.93 5.37
C GLN A 52 18.80 -11.23 4.26
N ARG A 53 17.55 -10.87 4.54
CA ARG A 53 16.71 -10.16 3.57
C ARG A 53 16.83 -8.65 3.79
N SER A 54 17.56 -7.97 2.91
CA SER A 54 17.56 -6.51 2.88
C SER A 54 16.46 -6.00 1.93
N CYS A 55 15.70 -5.01 2.39
CA CYS A 55 14.69 -4.33 1.58
C CYS A 55 15.10 -2.86 1.41
N ILE A 56 15.07 -2.37 0.17
CA ILE A 56 15.23 -0.94 -0.12
C ILE A 56 13.86 -0.41 -0.50
N MET A 57 13.34 0.50 0.32
CA MET A 57 12.12 1.23 0.02
C MET A 57 12.49 2.52 -0.73
N ILE A 58 12.12 2.57 -2.01
CA ILE A 58 12.22 3.78 -2.82
C ILE A 58 10.87 4.50 -2.76
N PHE A 59 10.84 5.66 -2.11
CA PHE A 59 9.65 6.52 -2.04
C PHE A 59 9.83 7.75 -2.94
N ASN A 60 9.09 7.79 -4.04
CA ASN A 60 9.21 8.88 -5.01
C ASN A 60 8.19 9.98 -4.73
N LEU A 61 8.56 10.93 -3.87
CA LEU A 61 7.78 12.14 -3.63
C LEU A 61 7.77 13.01 -4.90
N GLY A 62 6.60 13.22 -5.51
CA GLY A 62 6.48 13.98 -6.76
C GLY A 62 6.88 13.23 -8.03
N ALA A 63 6.87 11.88 -7.99
CA ALA A 63 7.10 11.05 -9.18
C ALA A 63 6.04 11.27 -10.28
N PRO A 64 6.28 10.71 -11.49
CA PRO A 64 5.25 10.60 -12.52
C PRO A 64 4.00 9.88 -12.01
N SER A 65 2.85 10.20 -12.60
CA SER A 65 1.58 9.56 -12.27
C SER A 65 1.66 8.04 -12.38
N GLN A 66 0.97 7.32 -11.49
CA GLN A 66 0.84 5.87 -11.58
C GLN A 66 0.19 5.44 -12.91
N LEU A 67 -0.74 6.25 -13.43
CA LEU A 67 -1.45 6.03 -14.69
C LEU A 67 -0.53 6.15 -15.91
N ASP A 68 0.56 6.91 -15.78
CA ASP A 68 1.54 7.12 -16.85
C ASP A 68 2.66 6.07 -16.83
N THR A 69 2.75 5.26 -15.77
CA THR A 69 3.89 4.38 -15.50
C THR A 69 3.48 2.91 -15.40
N PHE A 70 3.07 2.45 -14.21
CA PHE A 70 2.92 1.03 -13.89
C PHE A 70 1.47 0.52 -13.94
N ASP A 71 0.48 1.40 -13.82
CA ASP A 71 -0.94 1.04 -13.82
C ASP A 71 -1.75 1.86 -14.82
N MET A 72 -1.34 1.75 -16.08
CA MET A 72 -2.07 2.36 -17.18
C MET A 72 -3.52 1.88 -17.21
N LYS A 73 -4.42 2.77 -17.60
CA LYS A 73 -5.84 2.46 -17.83
C LYS A 73 -6.16 2.65 -19.32
N PRO A 74 -5.63 1.80 -20.22
CA PRO A 74 -5.78 1.99 -21.66
C PRO A 74 -7.26 2.01 -22.08
N GLU A 75 -8.13 1.28 -21.38
CA GLU A 75 -9.56 1.22 -21.66
C GLU A 75 -10.38 2.35 -21.01
N ALA A 76 -9.77 3.21 -20.18
CA ALA A 76 -10.48 4.31 -19.56
C ALA A 76 -10.70 5.48 -20.55
N PRO A 77 -11.66 6.38 -20.27
CA PRO A 77 -11.85 7.60 -21.04
C PRO A 77 -10.58 8.43 -21.16
N LEU A 78 -10.48 9.23 -22.22
CA LEU A 78 -9.28 10.02 -22.55
C LEU A 78 -8.91 11.00 -21.43
N GLU A 79 -9.90 11.47 -20.67
CA GLU A 79 -9.77 12.39 -19.54
C GLU A 79 -9.16 11.73 -18.30
N VAL A 80 -9.17 10.39 -18.23
CA VAL A 80 -8.69 9.61 -17.09
C VAL A 80 -7.34 8.97 -17.39
N ARG A 81 -7.14 8.45 -18.61
CA ARG A 81 -5.91 7.76 -18.99
C ARG A 81 -4.80 8.74 -19.40
N GLY A 82 -3.55 8.35 -19.16
CA GLY A 82 -2.38 9.09 -19.62
C GLY A 82 -2.21 9.09 -21.15
N PRO A 83 -1.34 9.95 -21.70
CA PRO A 83 -1.10 10.05 -23.14
C PRO A 83 -0.23 8.91 -23.71
N PHE A 84 0.35 8.10 -22.83
CA PHE A 84 1.30 7.04 -23.20
C PHE A 84 0.59 5.76 -23.64
N LYS A 85 1.31 4.93 -24.39
CA LYS A 85 0.82 3.63 -24.88
C LYS A 85 1.37 2.46 -24.06
N PRO A 86 0.56 1.39 -23.89
CA PRO A 86 1.03 0.19 -23.24
C PRO A 86 2.01 -0.57 -24.13
N ILE A 87 3.05 -1.11 -23.52
CA ILE A 87 3.98 -2.08 -24.10
C ILE A 87 3.86 -3.43 -23.38
N SER A 88 4.01 -4.52 -24.13
CA SER A 88 4.09 -5.87 -23.57
C SER A 88 5.39 -6.05 -22.81
N THR A 89 5.35 -6.82 -21.72
CA THR A 89 6.51 -7.07 -20.86
C THR A 89 6.84 -8.55 -20.73
N SER A 90 8.08 -8.88 -20.32
CA SER A 90 8.49 -10.26 -20.04
C SER A 90 7.71 -10.93 -18.90
N GLY A 91 7.03 -10.15 -18.05
CA GLY A 91 6.18 -10.62 -16.95
C GLY A 91 4.73 -10.93 -17.34
N GLY A 92 4.37 -10.84 -18.63
CA GLY A 92 3.02 -11.17 -19.11
C GLY A 92 1.95 -10.12 -18.79
N TYR A 93 2.34 -8.92 -18.35
CA TYR A 93 1.45 -7.77 -18.17
C TYR A 93 1.94 -6.56 -18.97
N HIS A 94 1.17 -5.48 -19.00
CA HIS A 94 1.51 -4.24 -19.70
C HIS A 94 2.08 -3.16 -18.77
N LEU A 95 3.04 -2.39 -19.28
CA LEU A 95 3.60 -1.18 -18.68
C LEU A 95 3.61 -0.04 -19.70
N SER A 96 3.88 1.18 -19.27
CA SER A 96 4.04 2.33 -20.17
C SER A 96 5.28 2.26 -21.05
N GLU A 97 5.16 2.73 -22.28
CA GLU A 97 6.26 2.82 -23.26
C GLU A 97 7.47 3.63 -22.74
N ILE A 98 7.28 4.50 -21.74
CA ILE A 98 8.36 5.27 -21.10
C ILE A 98 9.24 4.42 -20.16
N LEU A 99 8.87 3.17 -19.90
CA LEU A 99 9.59 2.25 -19.02
C LEU A 99 10.16 1.02 -19.77
N PRO A 100 10.88 1.19 -20.89
CA PRO A 100 11.29 0.07 -21.74
C PRO A 100 12.24 -0.90 -21.01
N ARG A 101 13.11 -0.37 -20.13
CA ARG A 101 14.02 -1.19 -19.33
C ARG A 101 13.30 -2.00 -18.25
N HIS A 102 12.19 -1.48 -17.70
CA HIS A 102 11.38 -2.24 -16.74
C HIS A 102 10.61 -3.36 -17.45
N ALA A 103 10.11 -3.11 -18.66
CA ALA A 103 9.44 -4.12 -19.46
C ALA A 103 10.33 -5.33 -19.78
N GLN A 104 11.63 -5.12 -19.98
CA GLN A 104 12.60 -6.19 -20.22
C GLN A 104 12.80 -7.09 -18.99
N ILE A 105 12.83 -6.50 -17.78
CA ILE A 105 13.06 -7.24 -16.53
C ILE A 105 11.77 -7.59 -15.77
N ALA A 106 10.60 -7.40 -16.38
CA ALA A 106 9.30 -7.53 -15.73
C ALA A 106 9.03 -8.92 -15.13
N GLN A 107 9.65 -9.98 -15.66
CA GLN A 107 9.62 -11.31 -15.06
C GLN A 107 10.21 -11.37 -13.63
N HIS A 108 11.01 -10.38 -13.23
CA HIS A 108 11.58 -10.24 -11.88
C HIS A 108 10.83 -9.20 -11.02
N LEU A 109 9.77 -8.59 -11.56
CA LEU A 109 8.99 -7.57 -10.88
C LEU A 109 7.66 -8.14 -10.43
N SER A 110 7.25 -7.77 -9.22
CA SER A 110 5.89 -8.03 -8.72
C SER A 110 5.15 -6.70 -8.61
N LEU A 111 4.02 -6.59 -9.28
CA LEU A 111 3.22 -5.37 -9.32
C LEU A 111 1.95 -5.52 -8.48
N VAL A 112 1.79 -4.64 -7.50
CA VAL A 112 0.62 -4.63 -6.60
C VAL A 112 -0.30 -3.46 -6.97
N ARG A 113 -1.49 -3.78 -7.50
CA ARG A 113 -2.51 -2.79 -7.94
C ARG A 113 -3.71 -2.67 -6.99
N SER A 114 -3.65 -3.32 -5.84
CA SER A 114 -4.74 -3.34 -4.85
C SER A 114 -4.69 -2.17 -3.86
N CYS A 115 -3.65 -1.34 -3.90
CA CYS A 115 -3.52 -0.22 -2.98
C CYS A 115 -4.49 0.90 -3.36
N HIS A 116 -5.47 1.16 -2.50
CA HIS A 116 -6.37 2.29 -2.61
C HIS A 116 -6.74 2.79 -1.21
N HIS A 117 -7.25 4.01 -1.12
CA HIS A 117 -7.75 4.56 0.14
C HIS A 117 -8.99 5.42 -0.04
N THR A 118 -9.76 5.55 1.03
CA THR A 118 -10.95 6.40 1.10
C THR A 118 -10.67 7.81 1.65
N GLY A 119 -9.41 8.12 1.97
CA GLY A 119 -9.01 9.42 2.48
C GLY A 119 -9.12 10.50 1.40
N ALA A 120 -8.99 11.77 1.82
CA ALA A 120 -9.01 12.90 0.91
C ALA A 120 -7.99 12.71 -0.22
N ALA A 121 -8.35 13.12 -1.44
CA ALA A 121 -7.52 13.06 -2.64
C ALA A 121 -6.42 14.15 -2.61
N VAL A 122 -5.66 14.18 -1.52
CA VAL A 122 -4.54 15.09 -1.30
C VAL A 122 -3.29 14.25 -1.09
N HIS A 123 -2.18 14.76 -1.59
CA HIS A 123 -0.88 14.10 -1.55
C HIS A 123 -0.53 13.58 -0.13
N ASP A 124 -0.73 14.42 0.90
CA ASP A 124 -0.33 14.12 2.28
C ASP A 124 -1.12 12.97 2.90
N ALA A 125 -2.39 12.79 2.50
CA ALA A 125 -3.23 11.70 3.01
C ALA A 125 -2.74 10.34 2.48
N GLY A 126 -2.44 10.26 1.19
CA GLY A 126 -1.88 9.05 0.58
C GLY A 126 -0.50 8.72 1.16
N TRP A 127 0.36 9.73 1.31
CA TRP A 127 1.69 9.58 1.92
C TRP A 127 1.61 9.02 3.35
N GLN A 128 0.78 9.62 4.20
CA GLN A 128 0.60 9.19 5.59
C GLN A 128 0.07 7.76 5.67
N MET A 129 -0.89 7.39 4.82
CA MET A 129 -1.41 6.02 4.79
C MET A 129 -0.38 5.01 4.31
N MET A 130 0.42 5.34 3.29
CA MET A 130 1.47 4.43 2.81
C MET A 130 2.53 4.15 3.87
N GLN A 131 2.85 5.12 4.73
CA GLN A 131 3.86 4.94 5.79
C GLN A 131 3.32 4.32 7.08
N THR A 132 2.03 4.53 7.39
CA THR A 132 1.49 4.16 8.71
C THR A 132 0.39 3.10 8.65
N GLY A 133 -0.13 2.79 7.47
CA GLY A 133 -1.20 1.81 7.27
C GLY A 133 -2.57 2.22 7.83
N ARG A 134 -2.74 3.46 8.32
CA ARG A 134 -3.98 3.93 8.95
C ARG A 134 -4.36 5.30 8.44
N GLN A 135 -5.66 5.60 8.37
CA GLN A 135 -6.12 6.97 8.18
C GLN A 135 -5.99 7.76 9.48
N PHE A 136 -5.55 9.02 9.37
CA PHE A 136 -5.62 9.94 10.49
C PHE A 136 -7.09 10.23 10.85
N GLN A 137 -7.51 9.91 12.07
CA GLN A 137 -8.88 10.09 12.55
C GLN A 137 -9.06 11.29 13.50
N GLY A 138 -8.16 12.28 13.44
CA GLY A 138 -8.11 13.35 14.45
C GLY A 138 -7.24 12.93 15.63
N GLY A 139 -6.39 13.84 16.09
CA GLY A 139 -5.39 13.56 17.09
C GLY A 139 -6.00 13.37 18.48
N VAL A 140 -5.39 12.50 19.28
CA VAL A 140 -5.39 12.68 20.73
C VAL A 140 -4.91 14.11 20.97
N ASN A 141 -5.72 14.94 21.63
CA ASN A 141 -5.28 16.26 22.10
C ASN A 141 -4.16 16.03 23.12
N THR A 142 -2.90 16.06 22.66
CA THR A 142 -1.78 16.18 23.58
C THR A 142 -1.82 17.60 24.13
N PRO A 143 -1.81 17.80 25.46
CA PRO A 143 -1.73 19.13 26.03
C PRO A 143 -0.46 19.80 25.50
N LYS A 144 -0.62 20.81 24.64
CA LYS A 144 0.52 21.63 24.23
C LYS A 144 0.81 22.58 25.38
N ASN A 145 2.00 22.47 25.99
CA ASN A 145 2.51 23.47 26.93
C ASN A 145 2.99 24.72 26.18
N THR A 146 2.11 25.31 25.37
CA THR A 146 2.33 26.62 24.77
C THR A 146 1.36 27.57 25.42
N SER A 147 1.89 28.49 26.23
CA SER A 147 1.18 29.63 26.80
C SER A 147 0.61 30.49 25.67
N THR A 148 -0.54 30.09 25.12
CA THR A 148 -1.34 30.96 24.28
C THR A 148 -2.23 31.74 25.24
N LYS A 149 -1.85 32.99 25.49
CA LYS A 149 -2.65 33.98 26.21
C LYS A 149 -4.10 33.90 25.71
N PRO A 150 -5.11 33.80 26.60
CA PRO A 150 -6.50 33.73 26.17
C PRO A 150 -6.87 34.97 25.35
N PRO A 151 -7.78 34.84 24.37
CA PRO A 151 -8.21 35.97 23.56
C PRO A 151 -8.81 37.08 24.45
N PRO A 152 -8.61 38.36 24.11
CA PRO A 152 -9.17 39.46 24.89
C PRO A 152 -10.69 39.38 24.91
N SER A 153 -11.28 39.57 26.09
CA SER A 153 -12.73 39.59 26.27
C SER A 153 -13.37 40.68 25.41
N PRO A 154 -14.57 40.44 24.83
CA PRO A 154 -15.25 41.41 23.99
C PRO A 154 -15.55 42.69 24.77
N PRO A 155 -15.60 43.86 24.11
CA PRO A 155 -15.89 45.13 24.76
C PRO A 155 -17.29 45.06 25.40
N GLN A 156 -17.37 45.39 26.70
CA GLN A 156 -18.64 45.52 27.39
C GLN A 156 -19.38 46.70 26.77
N GLY A 157 -20.38 46.42 25.94
CA GLY A 157 -21.27 47.44 25.39
C GLY A 157 -21.92 48.23 26.52
N GLU A 158 -21.76 49.55 26.49
CA GLU A 158 -22.49 50.48 27.34
C GLU A 158 -23.99 50.30 27.10
N ARG A 159 -24.66 49.63 28.04
CA ARG A 159 -26.12 49.71 28.14
C ARG A 159 -26.45 51.07 28.73
N GLY A 160 -26.93 51.96 27.86
CA GLY A 160 -27.48 53.26 28.21
C GLY A 160 -28.51 53.16 29.33
N ARG A 161 -28.37 54.04 30.31
CA ARG A 161 -29.39 54.35 31.32
C ARG A 161 -30.26 55.47 30.77
N GLY A 162 -31.58 55.34 30.92
CA GLY A 162 -32.53 56.46 30.94
C GLY A 162 -33.04 56.90 29.59
#